data_AF-A0A017TEI8-F1
#
_entry.id   AF-A0A017TEI8-F1
#
_cell.length_a   1.000
_cell.length_b   1.000
_cell.length_c   1.000
_cell.angle_alpha   90.00
_cell.angle_beta   90.00
_cell.angle_gamma   90.00
#
_symmetry.space_group_name_H-M   'P 1'
#
loop_
_entity.id
_entity.type
_entity.pdbx_description
1 polymer ?
#
loop_
_entity_poly.entity_id
_entity_poly.type
_entity_poly.pdbx_seq_one_letter_code
_entity_poly.pdbx_strand_id
1 'polypeptide(L)'
;MRLGQRGATVSFMVARAGIGATAGAFGLSLMLGCGGASTSERGEVDVGRGHAASTEETSASFSATTGEAVQAGEPQGGTAQAGAAGSTQSSGDARGAAAGGGVQRPKGKLTRAEAEQYVLALVNRDRAAAGLKPVVWDATAAKAGLRHAGDMAKHGFTAHHGTDASVPEERYTEAGGSGLSMENAGCFGDAEARELDPDPRFTPESVERVQAAFMAEVPPADGHKRNILMPRHTGFGVGLAKAKGLDEVTCMAQEFVDDYGRYDPLPTRAKVGDVIRVAGEVRAPASIAGVGLSRVDRQKPRTPKELLTTGGYPIPAPFVTYFPKGFKTPKPLTVNGNRFEIDVPLDDKGRAGRYGVTVWATFPGSKDLQVISLRTITVEKK
;
A
#
# COMPACT_ATOMS: atom_id res chain seq x y z
N MET A 1 18.48 -78.49 3.15
CA MET A 1 19.55 -77.70 3.78
C MET A 1 18.90 -76.60 4.62
N ARG A 2 19.13 -76.63 5.95
CA ARG A 2 19.00 -75.64 7.06
C ARG A 2 18.00 -74.45 6.89
N LEU A 3 16.92 -74.40 7.68
CA LEU A 3 16.71 -73.61 8.94
C LEU A 3 16.94 -72.09 8.77
N GLY A 4 16.11 -71.13 9.19
CA GLY A 4 14.94 -71.02 10.08
C GLY A 4 14.93 -69.62 10.75
N GLN A 5 13.79 -69.22 11.36
CA GLN A 5 13.51 -68.02 12.22
C GLN A 5 13.22 -66.67 11.53
N ARG A 6 12.43 -65.69 12.05
CA ARG A 6 11.32 -65.47 13.03
C ARG A 6 11.46 -64.01 13.54
N GLY A 7 10.38 -63.22 13.56
CA GLY A 7 10.13 -62.04 14.46
C GLY A 7 10.93 -60.75 14.17
N ALA A 8 10.51 -59.52 14.52
CA ALA A 8 9.37 -59.01 15.28
C ALA A 8 9.20 -57.49 15.06
N THR A 9 7.99 -56.98 15.32
CA THR A 9 7.54 -55.58 15.37
C THR A 9 7.71 -55.01 16.78
N VAL A 10 8.07 -53.73 16.98
CA VAL A 10 7.81 -52.97 18.22
C VAL A 10 7.59 -51.47 17.92
N SER A 11 6.71 -50.86 18.73
CA SER A 11 6.14 -49.52 18.69
C SER A 11 6.44 -48.74 20.00
N PHE A 12 6.04 -47.46 20.06
CA PHE A 12 5.94 -46.54 21.23
C PHE A 12 7.27 -45.98 21.80
N MET A 13 7.38 -44.79 22.41
CA MET A 13 6.43 -43.97 23.18
C MET A 13 6.93 -42.53 23.38
N VAL A 14 5.99 -41.62 23.68
CA VAL A 14 6.13 -40.23 24.15
C VAL A 14 6.69 -40.15 25.58
N ALA A 15 7.46 -39.10 25.90
CA ALA A 15 7.57 -38.60 27.28
C ALA A 15 7.78 -37.07 27.34
N ARG A 16 6.89 -36.40 28.11
CA ARG A 16 7.00 -35.01 28.60
C ARG A 16 7.81 -35.00 29.91
N ALA A 17 8.59 -33.95 30.15
CA ALA A 17 8.86 -33.40 31.49
C ALA A 17 9.36 -31.95 31.35
N GLY A 18 8.95 -31.07 32.28
CA GLY A 18 9.27 -29.64 32.25
C GLY A 18 10.01 -29.15 33.50
N ILE A 19 10.12 -27.82 33.54
CA ILE A 19 10.46 -26.90 34.66
C ILE A 19 11.95 -26.70 34.94
N GLY A 20 12.38 -25.42 34.94
CA GLY A 20 13.57 -24.94 35.64
C GLY A 20 14.17 -23.67 35.05
N ALA A 21 13.86 -22.50 35.61
CA ALA A 21 14.45 -21.21 35.27
C ALA A 21 15.80 -20.99 35.99
N THR A 22 16.75 -20.30 35.34
CA THR A 22 17.72 -19.38 36.00
C THR A 22 18.36 -18.43 34.98
N ALA A 23 18.55 -17.18 35.43
CA ALA A 23 19.27 -16.11 34.75
C ALA A 23 20.79 -16.19 35.02
N GLY A 24 21.62 -15.60 34.16
CA GLY A 24 23.04 -15.37 34.46
C GLY A 24 23.95 -15.06 33.26
N ALA A 25 24.06 -13.77 32.93
CA ALA A 25 25.29 -12.98 32.86
C ALA A 25 26.61 -13.51 32.22
N PHE A 26 27.17 -12.63 31.37
CA PHE A 26 28.59 -12.37 31.03
C PHE A 26 29.44 -13.45 30.33
N GLY A 27 30.09 -13.03 29.23
CA GLY A 27 31.13 -13.81 28.55
C GLY A 27 31.76 -13.07 27.38
N LEU A 28 32.69 -12.17 27.71
CA LEU A 28 33.61 -11.46 26.82
C LEU A 28 34.61 -12.45 26.16
N SER A 29 34.91 -12.25 24.87
CA SER A 29 36.23 -12.60 24.26
C SER A 29 36.39 -11.72 23.00
N LEU A 30 37.28 -10.71 22.98
CA LEU A 30 38.70 -10.78 22.58
C LEU A 30 38.91 -11.52 21.24
N MET A 31 39.67 -11.07 20.25
CA MET A 31 40.51 -9.88 20.02
C MET A 31 41.18 -10.07 18.64
N LEU A 32 41.84 -9.01 18.15
CA LEU A 32 42.84 -8.93 17.05
C LEU A 32 42.33 -9.12 15.61
N GLY A 33 42.64 -8.26 14.63
CA GLY A 33 43.57 -7.13 14.59
C GLY A 33 44.33 -7.08 13.25
N CYS A 34 44.66 -5.86 12.81
CA CYS A 34 45.51 -5.44 11.68
C CYS A 34 44.82 -5.42 10.29
N GLY A 35 44.75 -4.34 9.52
CA GLY A 35 45.45 -3.04 9.53
C GLY A 35 46.20 -2.83 8.20
N GLY A 36 45.94 -1.73 7.47
CA GLY A 36 46.88 -1.25 6.45
C GLY A 36 46.32 -0.58 5.18
N ALA A 37 46.24 0.75 5.22
CA ALA A 37 46.69 1.75 4.23
C ALA A 37 46.17 1.82 2.76
N SER A 38 46.07 3.08 2.35
CA SER A 38 45.61 3.69 1.10
C SER A 38 46.52 3.52 -0.12
N THR A 39 45.94 3.55 -1.33
CA THR A 39 46.43 4.33 -2.50
C THR A 39 45.25 4.70 -3.41
N SER A 40 45.38 5.82 -4.13
CA SER A 40 44.40 6.38 -5.06
C SER A 40 44.40 5.71 -6.43
N GLU A 41 43.24 5.67 -7.10
CA GLU A 41 43.13 5.98 -8.54
C GLU A 41 41.68 6.26 -8.97
N ARG A 42 41.53 7.02 -10.05
CA ARG A 42 40.26 7.52 -10.60
C ARG A 42 39.59 6.48 -11.50
N GLY A 43 38.26 6.41 -11.40
CA GLY A 43 37.36 6.39 -12.56
C GLY A 43 36.93 5.03 -13.10
N GLU A 44 35.82 4.51 -12.58
CA GLU A 44 34.75 3.88 -13.36
C GLU A 44 33.49 3.81 -12.47
N VAL A 45 32.35 4.35 -12.92
CA VAL A 45 31.08 4.22 -12.20
C VAL A 45 30.49 2.87 -12.56
N ASP A 46 30.84 1.85 -11.77
CA ASP A 46 30.19 0.56 -11.78
C ASP A 46 28.76 0.74 -11.24
N VAL A 47 27.76 0.41 -12.06
CA VAL A 47 26.36 0.31 -11.64
C VAL A 47 26.24 -0.98 -10.83
N GLY A 48 26.74 -0.89 -9.61
CA GLY A 48 26.80 -1.97 -8.65
C GLY A 48 25.42 -2.52 -8.40
N ARG A 49 25.31 -3.83 -8.65
CA ARG A 49 24.30 -4.76 -8.16
C ARG A 49 24.24 -4.65 -6.63
N GLY A 50 23.54 -3.63 -6.14
CA GLY A 50 23.33 -3.38 -4.73
C GLY A 50 22.56 -4.54 -4.13
N HIS A 51 23.25 -5.38 -3.36
CA HIS A 51 22.60 -6.25 -2.40
C HIS A 51 21.95 -5.34 -1.36
N ALA A 52 20.65 -5.10 -1.53
CA ALA A 52 19.81 -4.64 -0.45
C ALA A 52 19.94 -5.68 0.66
N ALA A 53 20.54 -5.28 1.79
CA ALA A 53 20.52 -6.08 3.00
C ALA A 53 19.05 -6.17 3.45
N SER A 54 18.42 -7.30 3.13
CA SER A 54 17.05 -7.61 3.49
C SER A 54 16.96 -7.83 5.00
N THR A 55 16.49 -6.83 5.72
CA THR A 55 15.84 -7.05 7.02
C THR A 55 14.40 -7.47 6.76
N GLU A 56 13.97 -8.57 7.37
CA GLU A 56 12.68 -9.23 7.19
C GLU A 56 11.51 -8.25 7.02
N GLU A 57 10.97 -8.21 5.79
CA GLU A 57 9.77 -7.45 5.48
C GLU A 57 8.54 -8.21 5.97
N THR A 58 8.00 -7.74 7.09
CA THR A 58 6.60 -8.01 7.40
C THR A 58 5.75 -7.00 6.63
N SER A 59 5.33 -7.39 5.42
CA SER A 59 4.21 -6.71 4.75
C SER A 59 3.06 -6.62 5.75
N ALA A 60 2.41 -5.46 5.85
CA ALA A 60 1.19 -5.29 6.64
C ALA A 60 0.08 -6.21 6.11
N SER A 61 0.06 -7.44 6.62
CA SER A 61 -1.15 -8.25 6.69
C SER A 61 -2.09 -7.49 7.63
N PHE A 62 -3.10 -6.83 7.08
CA PHE A 62 -4.25 -6.39 7.87
C PHE A 62 -5.02 -7.63 8.33
N SER A 63 -4.56 -8.22 9.43
CA SER A 63 -5.34 -9.09 10.27
C SER A 63 -5.27 -8.51 11.67
N ALA A 64 -6.24 -7.65 11.99
CA ALA A 64 -6.46 -7.28 13.38
C ALA A 64 -6.92 -8.55 14.09
N THR A 65 -6.07 -9.11 14.96
CA THR A 65 -6.47 -10.16 15.89
C THR A 65 -7.57 -9.61 16.78
N THR A 66 -8.82 -9.98 16.48
CA THR A 66 -9.95 -9.79 17.37
C THR A 66 -9.79 -10.72 18.56
N GLY A 67 -9.77 -10.15 19.77
CA GLY A 67 -10.05 -10.91 20.98
C GLY A 67 -11.43 -11.58 20.89
N GLU A 68 -11.50 -12.79 21.42
CA GLU A 68 -12.68 -13.64 21.70
C GLU A 68 -13.88 -13.57 20.73
N ALA A 69 -14.00 -14.63 19.93
CA ALA A 69 -15.14 -14.92 19.10
C ALA A 69 -16.43 -15.06 19.94
N VAL A 70 -17.42 -14.22 19.65
CA VAL A 70 -18.82 -14.44 20.03
C VAL A 70 -19.60 -14.69 18.75
N GLN A 71 -20.11 -15.92 18.61
CA GLN A 71 -20.98 -16.33 17.52
C GLN A 71 -22.28 -15.53 17.53
N ALA A 72 -22.64 -14.90 16.41
CA ALA A 72 -23.94 -14.27 16.20
C ALA A 72 -24.76 -15.11 15.21
N GLY A 73 -25.93 -15.55 15.66
CA GLY A 73 -26.89 -16.35 14.90
C GLY A 73 -27.71 -15.53 13.89
N GLU A 74 -28.23 -16.23 12.89
CA GLU A 74 -29.08 -15.72 11.82
C GLU A 74 -30.46 -15.25 12.33
N PRO A 75 -31.09 -14.29 11.62
CA PRO A 75 -32.51 -14.42 11.37
C PRO A 75 -32.91 -14.25 9.89
N GLN A 76 -33.99 -14.95 9.58
CA GLN A 76 -34.60 -15.16 8.27
C GLN A 76 -35.49 -13.99 7.82
N GLY A 77 -35.53 -13.78 6.50
CA GLY A 77 -36.75 -13.75 5.68
C GLY A 77 -37.72 -12.57 5.79
N GLY A 78 -37.80 -11.77 4.71
CA GLY A 78 -38.92 -10.85 4.46
C GLY A 78 -38.82 -10.22 3.07
N THR A 79 -39.60 -10.74 2.12
CA THR A 79 -39.69 -10.35 0.70
C THR A 79 -40.53 -9.10 0.46
N ALA A 80 -40.14 -8.24 -0.50
CA ALA A 80 -41.09 -7.43 -1.29
C ALA A 80 -40.49 -6.98 -2.64
N GLN A 81 -41.24 -7.26 -3.72
CA GLN A 81 -41.07 -6.87 -5.12
C GLN A 81 -41.35 -5.36 -5.34
N ALA A 82 -40.52 -4.64 -6.09
CA ALA A 82 -40.58 -4.33 -7.53
C ALA A 82 -41.50 -3.15 -7.92
N GLY A 83 -40.89 -2.14 -8.55
CA GLY A 83 -41.55 -1.05 -9.26
C GLY A 83 -40.54 -0.35 -10.18
N ALA A 84 -40.64 -0.62 -11.48
CA ALA A 84 -39.80 -0.07 -12.54
C ALA A 84 -40.41 1.21 -13.11
N ALA A 85 -39.56 2.19 -13.44
CA ALA A 85 -39.82 3.19 -14.48
C ALA A 85 -38.49 3.73 -14.99
N GLY A 86 -38.27 3.63 -16.31
CA GLY A 86 -37.00 3.92 -16.96
C GLY A 86 -36.76 5.39 -17.28
N SER A 87 -35.50 5.69 -17.61
CA SER A 87 -35.18 6.66 -18.66
C SER A 87 -33.79 6.33 -19.23
N THR A 88 -33.77 6.29 -20.55
CA THR A 88 -32.64 6.09 -21.46
C THR A 88 -31.71 7.30 -21.47
N GLN A 89 -30.39 7.09 -21.50
CA GLN A 89 -29.51 7.62 -22.56
C GLN A 89 -28.02 7.20 -22.41
N SER A 90 -27.52 6.63 -23.52
CA SER A 90 -26.17 6.79 -24.09
C SER A 90 -24.95 6.25 -23.32
N SER A 91 -24.77 4.93 -23.33
CA SER A 91 -23.48 4.26 -23.15
C SER A 91 -22.68 4.27 -24.46
N GLY A 92 -21.61 5.04 -24.52
CA GLY A 92 -20.57 4.90 -25.56
C GLY A 92 -19.76 3.62 -25.32
N ASP A 93 -19.68 2.79 -26.35
CA ASP A 93 -19.06 1.47 -26.36
C ASP A 93 -17.58 1.46 -25.90
N ALA A 94 -17.31 0.82 -24.77
CA ALA A 94 -16.00 0.23 -24.47
C ALA A 94 -16.10 -1.29 -24.65
N ARG A 95 -16.19 -1.72 -25.91
CA ARG A 95 -16.12 -3.14 -26.27
C ARG A 95 -14.68 -3.56 -26.48
N GLY A 96 -14.19 -4.41 -25.58
CA GLY A 96 -13.41 -5.59 -25.94
C GLY A 96 -11.90 -5.41 -26.18
N ALA A 97 -11.10 -5.81 -25.19
CA ALA A 97 -9.81 -6.42 -25.43
C ALA A 97 -9.53 -7.50 -24.37
N ALA A 98 -10.20 -8.63 -24.52
CA ALA A 98 -9.79 -9.90 -23.94
C ALA A 98 -9.32 -10.79 -25.10
N ALA A 99 -8.00 -10.80 -25.35
CA ALA A 99 -7.28 -11.85 -26.06
C ALA A 99 -5.78 -11.60 -25.85
N GLY A 100 -5.03 -12.64 -25.48
CA GLY A 100 -3.61 -12.60 -25.13
C GLY A 100 -2.67 -12.18 -26.26
N GLY A 101 -2.67 -10.89 -26.62
CA GLY A 101 -1.58 -10.22 -27.30
C GLY A 101 -0.64 -9.62 -26.26
N GLY A 102 0.65 -9.92 -26.33
CA GLY A 102 1.65 -9.25 -25.50
C GLY A 102 1.57 -7.73 -25.67
N VAL A 103 1.88 -6.98 -24.60
CA VAL A 103 2.00 -5.52 -24.68
C VAL A 103 3.09 -5.19 -25.68
N GLN A 104 2.72 -4.54 -26.80
CA GLN A 104 3.67 -4.19 -27.84
C GLN A 104 4.64 -3.13 -27.33
N ARG A 105 5.94 -3.41 -27.38
CA ARG A 105 6.97 -2.45 -27.01
C ARG A 105 6.98 -1.26 -27.99
N PRO A 106 6.89 -0.01 -27.52
CA PRO A 106 7.05 1.17 -28.36
C PRO A 106 8.43 1.23 -29.01
N LYS A 107 8.53 1.85 -30.20
CA LYS A 107 9.77 1.87 -31.00
C LYS A 107 10.72 3.03 -30.70
N GLY A 108 10.32 3.98 -29.85
CA GLY A 108 11.09 5.20 -29.58
C GLY A 108 10.98 5.64 -28.13
N LYS A 109 11.68 6.74 -27.81
CA LYS A 109 11.55 7.37 -26.50
C LYS A 109 10.13 7.93 -26.33
N LEU A 110 9.59 7.77 -25.13
CA LEU A 110 8.24 8.15 -24.75
C LEU A 110 8.28 9.49 -24.00
N THR A 111 7.29 10.33 -24.24
CA THR A 111 6.93 11.39 -23.29
C THR A 111 6.50 10.77 -21.96
N ARG A 112 6.42 11.58 -20.89
CA ARG A 112 5.97 11.11 -19.58
C ARG A 112 4.59 10.45 -19.65
N ALA A 113 3.62 11.11 -20.29
CA ALA A 113 2.25 10.59 -20.43
C ALA A 113 2.21 9.26 -21.19
N GLU A 114 2.97 9.13 -22.29
CA GLU A 114 3.05 7.87 -23.04
C GLU A 114 3.70 6.76 -22.22
N ALA A 115 4.74 7.07 -21.45
CA ALA A 115 5.41 6.13 -20.56
C ALA A 115 4.49 5.66 -19.41
N GLU A 116 3.73 6.57 -18.82
CA GLU A 116 2.75 6.25 -17.77
C GLU A 116 1.63 5.32 -18.29
N GLN A 117 1.10 5.59 -19.49
CA GLN A 117 0.14 4.69 -20.15
C GLN A 117 0.77 3.35 -20.52
N TYR A 118 2.05 3.34 -20.88
CA TYR A 118 2.79 2.10 -21.13
C TYR A 118 2.92 1.25 -19.86
N VAL A 119 3.23 1.86 -18.71
CA VAL A 119 3.23 1.16 -17.41
C VAL A 119 1.86 0.57 -17.09
N LEU A 120 0.77 1.34 -17.27
CA LEU A 120 -0.59 0.82 -17.07
C LEU A 120 -0.85 -0.44 -17.92
N ALA A 121 -0.42 -0.44 -19.18
CA ALA A 121 -0.54 -1.61 -20.05
C ALA A 121 0.27 -2.81 -19.54
N LEU A 122 1.50 -2.59 -19.05
CA LEU A 122 2.33 -3.64 -18.46
C LEU A 122 1.70 -4.21 -17.18
N VAL A 123 1.22 -3.36 -16.27
CA VAL A 123 0.51 -3.77 -15.05
C VAL A 123 -0.72 -4.59 -15.39
N ASN A 124 -1.53 -4.15 -16.35
CA ASN A 124 -2.73 -4.88 -16.76
C ASN A 124 -2.42 -6.21 -17.47
N ARG A 125 -1.29 -6.31 -18.19
CA ARG A 125 -0.79 -7.59 -18.70
C ARG A 125 -0.44 -8.55 -17.56
N ASP A 126 0.27 -8.06 -16.55
CA ASP A 126 0.71 -8.88 -15.41
C ASP A 126 -0.51 -9.35 -14.59
N ARG A 127 -1.50 -8.47 -14.40
CA ARG A 127 -2.79 -8.80 -13.76
C ARG A 127 -3.60 -9.81 -14.58
N ALA A 128 -3.67 -9.65 -15.90
CA ALA A 128 -4.36 -10.58 -16.79
C ALA A 128 -3.71 -11.97 -16.77
N ALA A 129 -2.37 -12.05 -16.72
CA ALA A 129 -1.64 -13.30 -16.58
C ALA A 129 -1.94 -14.02 -15.25
N ALA A 130 -2.32 -13.28 -14.21
CA ALA A 130 -2.80 -13.80 -12.93
C ALA A 130 -4.32 -14.02 -12.86
N GLY A 131 -5.06 -13.84 -13.97
CA GLY A 131 -6.53 -13.99 -14.00
C GLY A 131 -7.30 -12.87 -13.29
N LEU A 132 -6.67 -11.72 -13.06
CA LEU A 132 -7.27 -10.58 -12.38
C LEU A 132 -7.88 -9.59 -13.36
N LYS A 133 -8.86 -8.81 -12.88
CA LYS A 133 -9.43 -7.71 -13.64
C LYS A 133 -8.40 -6.60 -13.84
N PRO A 134 -8.40 -5.92 -15.01
CA PRO A 134 -7.55 -4.77 -15.22
C PRO A 134 -7.94 -3.63 -14.26
N VAL A 135 -6.94 -2.86 -13.84
CA VAL A 135 -7.12 -1.56 -13.17
C VAL A 135 -7.34 -0.46 -14.22
N VAL A 136 -8.08 0.57 -13.83
CA VAL A 136 -8.39 1.73 -14.69
C VAL A 136 -7.51 2.91 -14.29
N TRP A 137 -7.14 3.75 -15.25
CA TRP A 137 -6.34 4.95 -14.99
C TRP A 137 -7.02 5.88 -13.97
N ASP A 138 -6.27 6.30 -12.96
CA ASP A 138 -6.64 7.29 -11.96
C ASP A 138 -5.67 8.47 -12.02
N ALA A 139 -6.16 9.61 -12.53
CA ALA A 139 -5.35 10.82 -12.69
C ALA A 139 -4.95 11.46 -11.35
N THR A 140 -5.73 11.25 -10.30
CA THR A 140 -5.44 11.75 -8.95
C THR A 140 -4.29 10.96 -8.34
N ALA A 141 -4.30 9.64 -8.50
CA ALA A 141 -3.23 8.75 -8.11
C ALA A 141 -1.95 9.04 -8.90
N ALA A 142 -2.04 9.29 -10.21
CA ALA A 142 -0.90 9.65 -11.04
C ALA A 142 -0.25 10.97 -10.60
N LYS A 143 -1.07 11.97 -10.23
CA LYS A 143 -0.59 13.25 -9.67
C LYS A 143 0.14 13.04 -8.32
N ALA A 144 -0.40 12.19 -7.45
CA ALA A 144 0.23 11.86 -6.16
C ALA A 144 1.57 11.15 -6.35
N GLY A 145 1.60 10.12 -7.21
CA GLY A 145 2.82 9.40 -7.57
C GLY A 145 3.86 10.31 -8.24
N LEU A 146 3.43 11.24 -9.09
CA LEU A 146 4.35 12.17 -9.78
C LEU A 146 5.08 13.09 -8.80
N ARG A 147 4.37 13.60 -7.78
CA ARG A 147 5.00 14.38 -6.72
C ARG A 147 6.11 13.55 -6.04
N HIS A 148 5.83 12.29 -5.73
CA HIS A 148 6.77 11.44 -5.01
C HIS A 148 7.96 10.97 -5.87
N ALA A 149 7.70 10.53 -7.09
CA ALA A 149 8.75 10.18 -8.05
C ALA A 149 9.68 11.37 -8.31
N GLY A 150 9.14 12.59 -8.38
CA GLY A 150 9.92 13.82 -8.48
C GLY A 150 10.77 14.08 -7.23
N ASP A 151 10.25 13.85 -6.03
CA ASP A 151 11.00 13.98 -4.79
C ASP A 151 12.17 13.00 -4.72
N MET A 152 11.90 11.72 -5.00
CA MET A 152 12.88 10.64 -5.08
C MET A 152 13.99 10.95 -6.09
N ALA A 153 13.64 11.34 -7.32
CA ALA A 153 14.60 11.66 -8.37
C ALA A 153 15.42 12.92 -8.06
N LYS A 154 14.81 13.93 -7.40
CA LYS A 154 15.49 15.18 -7.05
C LYS A 154 16.50 14.99 -5.94
N HIS A 155 16.23 14.13 -4.97
CA HIS A 155 17.03 14.01 -3.76
C HIS A 155 17.80 12.68 -3.64
N GLY A 156 17.68 11.80 -4.63
CA GLY A 156 18.45 10.57 -4.75
C GLY A 156 18.13 9.51 -3.70
N PHE A 157 16.85 9.24 -3.46
CA PHE A 157 16.41 8.21 -2.53
C PHE A 157 15.25 7.38 -3.10
N THR A 158 15.05 6.19 -2.52
CA THR A 158 13.84 5.39 -2.70
C THR A 158 13.28 5.06 -1.33
N ALA A 159 12.05 5.50 -1.04
CA ALA A 159 11.33 5.26 0.20
C ALA A 159 9.85 5.60 0.01
N HIS A 160 8.94 5.12 0.86
CA HIS A 160 7.53 5.55 0.83
C HIS A 160 7.29 6.94 1.42
N HIS A 161 8.13 7.35 2.37
CA HIS A 161 8.09 8.68 2.95
C HIS A 161 8.77 9.68 2.01
N GLY A 162 8.18 10.87 1.86
CA GLY A 162 8.82 12.00 1.19
C GLY A 162 9.79 12.75 2.12
N THR A 163 10.60 13.63 1.53
CA THR A 163 11.49 14.56 2.26
C THR A 163 10.71 15.54 3.14
N ASP A 164 9.47 15.84 2.80
CA ASP A 164 8.51 16.58 3.61
C ASP A 164 7.76 15.72 4.66
N ALA A 165 8.14 14.45 4.79
CA ALA A 165 7.52 13.43 5.63
C ALA A 165 6.06 13.05 5.25
N SER A 166 5.65 13.41 4.03
CA SER A 166 4.41 12.89 3.45
C SER A 166 4.48 11.37 3.27
N VAL A 167 3.31 10.73 3.33
CA VAL A 167 3.09 9.30 3.06
C VAL A 167 2.11 9.14 1.89
N PRO A 168 2.03 7.98 1.23
CA PRO A 168 1.16 7.76 0.08
C PRO A 168 -0.29 8.23 0.28
N GLU A 169 -0.95 7.88 1.38
CA GLU A 169 -2.34 8.26 1.64
C GLU A 169 -2.52 9.78 1.80
N GLU A 170 -1.49 10.48 2.29
CA GLU A 170 -1.50 11.94 2.43
C GLU A 170 -1.33 12.60 1.06
N ARG A 171 -0.36 12.15 0.26
CA ARG A 171 -0.16 12.66 -1.10
C ARG A 171 -1.40 12.43 -1.97
N TYR A 172 -2.03 11.27 -1.84
CA TYR A 172 -3.26 10.94 -2.54
C TYR A 172 -4.43 11.82 -2.09
N THR A 173 -4.61 12.00 -0.77
CA THR A 173 -5.64 12.91 -0.23
C THR A 173 -5.44 14.35 -0.71
N GLU A 174 -4.21 14.87 -0.65
CA GLU A 174 -3.86 16.23 -1.09
C GLU A 174 -4.01 16.42 -2.60
N ALA A 175 -3.87 15.35 -3.39
CA ALA A 175 -4.19 15.37 -4.81
C ALA A 175 -5.70 15.42 -5.10
N GLY A 176 -6.55 15.13 -4.11
CA GLY A 176 -8.01 15.08 -4.20
C GLY A 176 -8.60 13.67 -4.09
N GLY A 177 -7.80 12.68 -3.74
CA GLY A 177 -8.17 11.27 -3.69
C GLY A 177 -9.00 10.92 -2.46
N SER A 178 -9.88 9.93 -2.61
CA SER A 178 -10.77 9.50 -1.52
C SER A 178 -10.83 8.00 -1.29
N GLY A 179 -10.27 7.18 -2.18
CA GLY A 179 -10.15 5.73 -2.00
C GLY A 179 -9.01 5.35 -1.05
N LEU A 180 -8.66 4.06 -1.01
CA LEU A 180 -7.43 3.59 -0.36
C LEU A 180 -6.32 3.48 -1.41
N SER A 181 -5.21 4.20 -1.22
CA SER A 181 -4.02 4.12 -2.07
C SER A 181 -2.99 3.16 -1.47
N MET A 182 -2.34 2.37 -2.32
CA MET A 182 -1.23 1.47 -1.97
C MET A 182 -0.09 1.64 -2.98
N GLU A 183 1.10 1.98 -2.49
CA GLU A 183 2.20 2.42 -3.33
C GLU A 183 3.23 1.32 -3.62
N ASN A 184 3.75 1.25 -4.85
CA ASN A 184 5.07 0.71 -5.14
C ASN A 184 6.01 1.83 -5.54
N ALA A 185 7.23 1.86 -4.98
CA ALA A 185 8.21 2.89 -5.26
C ALA A 185 9.54 2.27 -5.71
N GLY A 186 10.13 2.81 -6.77
CA GLY A 186 11.41 2.36 -7.30
C GLY A 186 12.19 3.53 -7.89
N CYS A 187 13.40 3.75 -7.39
CA CYS A 187 14.33 4.77 -7.86
C CYS A 187 15.77 4.33 -7.50
N PHE A 188 16.73 5.23 -7.61
CA PHE A 188 18.10 5.03 -7.13
C PHE A 188 18.24 5.50 -5.67
N GLY A 189 19.40 5.24 -5.06
CA GLY A 189 19.66 5.61 -3.67
C GLY A 189 21.11 5.95 -3.40
N ASP A 190 21.44 7.23 -3.47
CA ASP A 190 22.77 7.78 -3.20
C ASP A 190 22.75 9.05 -2.32
N ALA A 191 21.55 9.54 -1.99
CA ALA A 191 21.30 10.76 -1.24
C ALA A 191 21.92 12.02 -1.87
N GLU A 192 22.14 12.01 -3.19
CA GLU A 192 22.67 13.17 -3.91
C GLU A 192 21.54 13.97 -4.59
N ALA A 193 21.50 15.26 -4.27
CA ALA A 193 20.54 16.18 -4.87
C ALA A 193 20.90 16.49 -6.32
N ARG A 194 19.91 16.44 -7.21
CA ARG A 194 20.06 16.68 -8.65
C ARG A 194 18.95 17.56 -9.18
N GLU A 195 19.20 18.19 -10.31
CA GLU A 195 18.14 18.90 -11.04
C GLU A 195 17.23 17.88 -11.72
N LEU A 196 15.92 18.05 -11.59
CA LEU A 196 14.96 17.25 -12.34
C LEU A 196 15.00 17.62 -13.82
N ASP A 197 14.79 16.62 -14.68
CA ASP A 197 14.50 16.88 -16.07
C ASP A 197 13.05 17.41 -16.19
N PRO A 198 12.84 18.64 -16.70
CA PRO A 198 11.51 19.22 -16.82
C PRO A 198 10.68 18.59 -17.95
N ASP A 199 11.31 18.02 -18.99
CA ASP A 199 10.64 17.32 -20.10
C ASP A 199 11.28 15.95 -20.35
N PRO A 200 11.16 15.01 -19.39
CA PRO A 200 11.85 13.74 -19.48
C PRO A 200 11.33 12.91 -20.63
N ARG A 201 12.28 12.29 -21.32
CA ARG A 201 12.03 11.23 -22.29
C ARG A 201 12.48 9.90 -21.71
N PHE A 202 11.63 8.89 -21.81
CA PHE A 202 11.84 7.56 -21.25
C PHE A 202 12.07 6.55 -22.36
N THR A 203 13.05 5.66 -22.22
CA THR A 203 13.11 4.49 -23.11
C THR A 203 12.09 3.46 -22.61
N PRO A 204 11.46 2.68 -23.51
CA PRO A 204 10.62 1.57 -23.08
C PRO A 204 11.35 0.61 -22.13
N GLU A 205 12.65 0.39 -22.38
CA GLU A 205 13.49 -0.46 -21.55
C GLU A 205 13.66 0.06 -20.12
N SER A 206 13.87 1.37 -19.91
CA SER A 206 14.05 1.91 -18.55
C SER A 206 12.79 1.76 -17.71
N VAL A 207 11.61 1.91 -18.32
CA VAL A 207 10.31 1.72 -17.69
C VAL A 207 10.05 0.24 -17.39
N GLU A 208 10.28 -0.63 -18.38
CA GLU A 208 10.13 -2.07 -18.24
C GLU A 208 11.05 -2.66 -17.19
N ARG A 209 12.27 -2.14 -17.05
CA ARG A 209 13.23 -2.61 -16.06
C ARG A 209 12.70 -2.47 -14.63
N VAL A 210 12.08 -1.32 -14.31
CA VAL A 210 11.48 -1.09 -12.99
C VAL A 210 10.26 -2.00 -12.78
N GLN A 211 9.34 -2.07 -13.75
CA GLN A 211 8.17 -2.94 -13.66
C GLN A 211 8.54 -4.43 -13.54
N ALA A 212 9.52 -4.88 -14.32
CA ALA A 212 10.01 -6.25 -14.29
C ALA A 212 10.70 -6.57 -12.96
N ALA A 213 11.43 -5.61 -12.37
CA ALA A 213 12.03 -5.78 -11.04
C ALA A 213 10.95 -6.05 -9.98
N PHE A 214 9.88 -5.24 -9.94
CA PHE A 214 8.75 -5.48 -9.02
C PHE A 214 8.11 -6.85 -9.20
N MET A 215 7.90 -7.30 -10.45
CA MET A 215 7.27 -8.60 -10.72
C MET A 215 8.20 -9.81 -10.52
N ALA A 216 9.51 -9.60 -10.59
CA ALA A 216 10.53 -10.63 -10.39
C ALA A 216 10.79 -10.94 -8.91
N GLU A 217 10.26 -10.13 -7.99
CA GLU A 217 10.37 -10.38 -6.57
C GLU A 217 9.81 -11.75 -6.15
N VAL A 218 10.42 -12.30 -5.11
CA VAL A 218 10.12 -13.62 -4.56
C VAL A 218 9.86 -13.53 -3.05
N PRO A 219 8.94 -14.33 -2.51
CA PRO A 219 8.66 -14.35 -1.08
C PRO A 219 9.92 -14.59 -0.22
N PRO A 220 10.01 -13.98 0.98
CA PRO A 220 9.00 -13.10 1.60
C PRO A 220 9.08 -11.62 1.17
N ALA A 221 10.10 -11.23 0.41
CA ALA A 221 10.36 -9.85 -0.03
C ALA A 221 9.72 -9.57 -1.40
N ASP A 222 8.42 -9.87 -1.53
CA ASP A 222 7.62 -9.70 -2.75
C ASP A 222 6.45 -8.73 -2.58
N GLY A 223 6.65 -7.72 -1.73
CA GLY A 223 5.66 -6.68 -1.44
C GLY A 223 5.13 -6.00 -2.70
N HIS A 224 6.01 -5.63 -3.64
CA HIS A 224 5.59 -4.92 -4.85
C HIS A 224 4.77 -5.80 -5.78
N LYS A 225 5.21 -7.05 -5.98
CA LYS A 225 4.48 -8.06 -6.75
C LYS A 225 3.09 -8.32 -6.16
N ARG A 226 3.01 -8.48 -4.85
CA ARG A 226 1.74 -8.73 -4.14
C ARG A 226 0.78 -7.54 -4.24
N ASN A 227 1.31 -6.32 -4.23
CA ASN A 227 0.51 -5.11 -4.47
C ASN A 227 -0.03 -5.10 -5.92
N ILE A 228 0.83 -5.27 -6.93
CA ILE A 228 0.41 -5.32 -8.36
C ILE A 228 -0.69 -6.37 -8.59
N LEU A 229 -0.56 -7.52 -7.94
CA LEU A 229 -1.48 -8.65 -8.07
C LEU A 229 -2.59 -8.67 -7.01
N MET A 230 -2.82 -7.57 -6.28
CA MET A 230 -3.91 -7.54 -5.31
C MET A 230 -5.27 -7.50 -6.06
N PRO A 231 -6.19 -8.46 -5.82
CA PRO A 231 -7.43 -8.57 -6.60
C PRO A 231 -8.40 -7.41 -6.44
N ARG A 232 -8.31 -6.67 -5.33
CA ARG A 232 -9.25 -5.61 -4.94
C ARG A 232 -8.96 -4.24 -5.57
N HIS A 233 -7.77 -4.04 -6.14
CA HIS A 233 -7.49 -2.81 -6.87
C HIS A 233 -8.42 -2.61 -8.05
N THR A 234 -8.93 -1.39 -8.18
CA THR A 234 -9.84 -0.97 -9.25
C THR A 234 -9.25 0.18 -10.07
N GLY A 235 -8.44 1.03 -9.44
CA GLY A 235 -7.77 2.17 -10.05
C GLY A 235 -6.26 2.04 -9.98
N PHE A 236 -5.57 2.79 -10.83
CA PHE A 236 -4.12 2.86 -10.89
C PHE A 236 -3.66 4.18 -11.48
N GLY A 237 -2.73 4.83 -10.81
CA GLY A 237 -1.94 5.92 -11.36
C GLY A 237 -0.46 5.62 -11.20
N VAL A 238 0.37 6.24 -12.04
CA VAL A 238 1.82 6.16 -11.87
C VAL A 238 2.42 7.51 -12.18
N GLY A 239 3.39 7.91 -11.36
CA GLY A 239 4.25 9.04 -11.64
C GLY A 239 5.63 8.58 -12.05
N LEU A 240 6.18 9.17 -13.11
CA LEU A 240 7.53 8.90 -13.59
C LEU A 240 8.36 10.18 -13.58
N ALA A 241 9.59 10.13 -13.07
CA ALA A 241 10.51 11.26 -13.05
C ALA A 241 11.96 10.82 -13.34
N LYS A 242 12.78 11.79 -13.78
CA LYS A 242 14.22 11.63 -14.02
C LYS A 242 14.98 12.85 -13.50
N ALA A 243 16.20 12.62 -13.05
CA ALA A 243 17.19 13.68 -12.89
C ALA A 243 17.90 13.94 -14.24
N LYS A 244 18.31 15.19 -14.49
CA LYS A 244 19.12 15.53 -15.67
C LYS A 244 20.43 14.73 -15.66
N GLY A 245 20.83 14.24 -16.83
CA GLY A 245 22.07 13.48 -17.00
C GLY A 245 22.01 12.02 -16.56
N LEU A 246 20.91 11.56 -15.94
CA LEU A 246 20.67 10.15 -15.60
C LEU A 246 19.64 9.53 -16.53
N ASP A 247 20.02 9.40 -17.81
CA ASP A 247 19.04 9.12 -18.86
C ASP A 247 18.41 7.72 -18.81
N GLU A 248 19.12 6.77 -18.20
CA GLU A 248 18.70 5.37 -18.11
C GLU A 248 17.94 5.05 -16.81
N VAL A 249 17.91 5.99 -15.86
CA VAL A 249 17.35 5.75 -14.53
C VAL A 249 15.98 6.41 -14.43
N THR A 250 14.94 5.58 -14.35
CA THR A 250 13.55 6.01 -14.17
C THR A 250 13.15 5.86 -12.72
N CYS A 251 12.74 6.94 -12.07
CA CYS A 251 12.10 6.88 -10.77
C CYS A 251 10.59 6.77 -10.97
N MET A 252 9.99 5.78 -10.32
CA MET A 252 8.59 5.37 -10.49
C MET A 252 7.92 5.28 -9.13
N ALA A 253 6.74 5.87 -9.03
CA ALA A 253 5.81 5.65 -7.93
C ALA A 253 4.46 5.20 -8.52
N GLN A 254 4.11 3.94 -8.35
CA GLN A 254 2.82 3.37 -8.70
C GLN A 254 1.87 3.52 -7.53
N GLU A 255 0.67 3.99 -7.78
CA GLU A 255 -0.38 4.20 -6.79
C GLU A 255 -1.60 3.37 -7.20
N PHE A 256 -1.80 2.24 -6.53
CA PHE A 256 -2.97 1.38 -6.72
C PHE A 256 -4.12 1.83 -5.84
N VAL A 257 -5.32 1.92 -6.41
CA VAL A 257 -6.49 2.46 -5.71
C VAL A 257 -7.59 1.42 -5.59
N ASP A 258 -8.04 1.20 -4.36
CA ASP A 258 -9.30 0.54 -4.03
C ASP A 258 -10.41 1.62 -4.01
N ASP A 259 -11.16 1.73 -5.10
CA ASP A 259 -12.22 2.72 -5.29
C ASP A 259 -13.60 2.07 -5.17
N TYR A 260 -14.03 1.86 -3.92
CA TYR A 260 -15.31 1.22 -3.60
C TYR A 260 -16.38 2.21 -3.14
N GLY A 261 -16.26 3.51 -3.39
CA GLY A 261 -17.26 4.44 -2.88
C GLY A 261 -17.16 5.86 -3.41
N ARG A 262 -18.12 6.67 -3.00
CA ARG A 262 -18.08 8.13 -3.11
C ARG A 262 -18.17 8.68 -1.71
N TYR A 263 -17.24 9.54 -1.33
CA TYR A 263 -17.15 10.04 0.03
C TYR A 263 -17.27 11.54 0.05
N ASP A 264 -18.02 12.06 1.01
CA ASP A 264 -18.16 13.51 1.21
C ASP A 264 -16.79 14.11 1.55
N PRO A 265 -16.48 15.33 1.07
CA PRO A 265 -15.18 15.94 1.29
C PRO A 265 -14.92 16.15 2.78
N LEU A 266 -13.66 15.96 3.18
CA LEU A 266 -13.17 16.29 4.52
C LEU A 266 -12.41 17.62 4.47
N PRO A 267 -12.37 18.38 5.58
CA PRO A 267 -11.52 19.55 5.64
C PRO A 267 -10.05 19.14 5.53
N THR A 268 -9.24 19.90 4.80
CA THR A 268 -7.79 19.65 4.72
C THR A 268 -7.07 19.99 6.02
N ARG A 269 -7.60 20.96 6.77
CA ARG A 269 -7.12 21.38 8.08
C ARG A 269 -8.27 21.53 9.06
N ALA A 270 -8.00 21.20 10.32
CA ALA A 270 -8.93 21.38 11.43
C ALA A 270 -8.15 21.69 12.72
N LYS A 271 -8.85 22.04 13.79
CA LYS A 271 -8.29 22.16 15.13
C LYS A 271 -8.70 20.97 15.99
N VAL A 272 -7.87 20.66 16.99
CA VAL A 272 -8.21 19.67 18.01
C VAL A 272 -9.58 19.97 18.61
N GLY A 273 -10.46 18.97 18.60
CA GLY A 273 -11.84 19.06 19.11
C GLY A 273 -12.87 19.59 18.12
N ASP A 274 -12.48 20.00 16.90
CA ASP A 274 -13.45 20.27 15.84
C ASP A 274 -14.22 19.00 15.49
N VAL A 275 -15.51 19.13 15.19
CA VAL A 275 -16.35 18.03 14.77
C VAL A 275 -16.42 18.00 13.24
N ILE A 276 -16.09 16.86 12.67
CA ILE A 276 -16.21 16.62 11.22
C ILE A 276 -17.36 15.66 10.94
N ARG A 277 -17.99 15.85 9.78
CA ARG A 277 -18.93 14.90 9.21
C ARG A 277 -18.19 13.92 8.32
N VAL A 278 -18.29 12.63 8.61
CA VAL A 278 -17.77 11.55 7.77
C VAL A 278 -18.96 10.82 7.16
N ALA A 279 -19.16 10.98 5.85
CA ALA A 279 -20.29 10.42 5.14
C ALA A 279 -19.92 9.99 3.72
N GLY A 280 -20.79 9.18 3.12
CA GLY A 280 -20.62 8.73 1.75
C GLY A 280 -21.51 7.56 1.37
N GLU A 281 -21.19 6.97 0.23
CA GLU A 281 -21.82 5.79 -0.38
C GLU A 281 -20.74 4.74 -0.65
N VAL A 282 -21.00 3.50 -0.26
CA VAL A 282 -20.18 2.35 -0.65
C VAL A 282 -20.83 1.64 -1.84
N ARG A 283 -20.03 1.23 -2.81
CA ARG A 283 -20.46 0.51 -4.01
C ARG A 283 -20.19 -0.98 -3.84
N ALA A 284 -21.11 -1.80 -4.35
CA ALA A 284 -20.92 -3.23 -4.44
C ALA A 284 -19.61 -3.56 -5.19
N PRO A 285 -18.92 -4.67 -4.85
CA PRO A 285 -19.34 -5.71 -3.90
C PRO A 285 -19.08 -5.36 -2.42
N ALA A 286 -18.42 -4.26 -2.12
CA ALA A 286 -18.13 -3.87 -0.73
C ALA A 286 -19.43 -3.48 0.00
N SER A 287 -19.48 -3.78 1.31
CA SER A 287 -20.56 -3.36 2.21
C SER A 287 -19.97 -2.59 3.38
N ILE A 288 -20.50 -1.40 3.67
CA ILE A 288 -20.03 -0.57 4.78
C ILE A 288 -20.06 -1.35 6.10
N ALA A 289 -18.95 -1.32 6.82
CA ALA A 289 -18.80 -1.95 8.11
C ALA A 289 -18.53 -0.94 9.22
N GLY A 290 -17.70 0.08 8.98
CA GLY A 290 -17.39 1.06 10.01
C GLY A 290 -16.55 2.23 9.54
N VAL A 291 -16.35 3.19 10.44
CA VAL A 291 -15.45 4.34 10.26
C VAL A 291 -14.42 4.33 11.39
N GLY A 292 -13.16 4.61 11.10
CA GLY A 292 -12.12 4.69 12.13
C GLY A 292 -11.34 6.00 12.07
N LEU A 293 -10.93 6.52 13.22
CA LEU A 293 -9.99 7.63 13.31
C LEU A 293 -8.65 7.13 13.86
N SER A 294 -7.57 7.43 13.14
CA SER A 294 -6.19 7.21 13.56
C SER A 294 -5.45 8.54 13.65
N ARG A 295 -4.30 8.56 14.32
CA ARG A 295 -3.45 9.74 14.41
C ARG A 295 -1.99 9.36 14.44
N VAL A 296 -1.17 10.13 13.74
CA VAL A 296 0.28 10.18 13.94
C VAL A 296 0.72 11.58 14.34
N ASP A 297 1.78 11.65 15.14
CA ASP A 297 2.43 12.92 15.44
C ASP A 297 2.90 13.58 14.14
N ARG A 298 2.85 14.92 14.12
CA ARG A 298 3.37 15.69 12.99
C ARG A 298 4.85 15.34 12.82
N GLN A 299 5.16 14.73 11.69
CA GLN A 299 6.52 14.33 11.36
C GLN A 299 7.31 15.56 10.92
N LYS A 300 8.61 15.56 11.25
CA LYS A 300 9.55 16.57 10.73
C LYS A 300 10.02 16.14 9.34
N PRO A 301 10.39 17.09 8.46
CA PRO A 301 11.09 16.78 7.23
C PRO A 301 12.27 15.85 7.49
N ARG A 302 12.52 14.92 6.57
CA ARG A 302 13.56 13.89 6.67
C ARG A 302 14.61 14.12 5.60
N THR A 303 15.86 13.84 5.96
CA THR A 303 16.98 13.86 5.01
C THR A 303 16.93 12.62 4.10
N PRO A 304 17.47 12.68 2.87
CA PRO A 304 17.52 11.51 1.98
C PRO A 304 18.27 10.33 2.61
N LYS A 305 19.30 10.58 3.42
CA LYS A 305 20.03 9.53 4.15
C LYS A 305 19.15 8.81 5.16
N GLU A 306 18.31 9.53 5.90
CA GLU A 306 17.34 8.92 6.82
C GLU A 306 16.29 8.10 6.05
N LEU A 307 15.80 8.64 4.93
CA LEU A 307 14.81 7.97 4.08
C LEU A 307 15.33 6.64 3.52
N LEU A 308 16.59 6.56 3.10
CA LEU A 308 17.23 5.32 2.63
C LEU A 308 17.31 4.21 3.69
N THR A 309 17.15 4.54 4.97
CA THR A 309 17.09 3.54 6.05
C THR A 309 15.66 3.08 6.37
N THR A 310 14.67 3.64 5.68
CA THR A 310 13.26 3.25 5.84
C THR A 310 12.89 2.15 4.85
N GLY A 311 11.96 1.28 5.25
CA GLY A 311 11.33 0.30 4.36
C GLY A 311 9.83 0.59 4.23
N GLY A 312 9.01 -0.44 4.35
CA GLY A 312 7.56 -0.30 4.53
C GLY A 312 7.20 0.64 5.69
N TYR A 313 6.02 1.23 5.64
CA TYR A 313 5.50 2.05 6.74
C TYR A 313 4.15 1.50 7.22
N PRO A 314 3.90 1.48 8.53
CA PRO A 314 2.62 1.04 9.05
C PRO A 314 1.57 2.15 8.88
N ILE A 315 0.40 1.79 8.36
CA ILE A 315 -0.79 2.63 8.52
C ILE A 315 -1.20 2.55 10.00
N PRO A 316 -1.30 3.69 10.70
CA PRO A 316 -1.62 3.71 12.12
C PRO A 316 -3.00 3.10 12.38
N ALA A 317 -3.08 2.18 13.35
CA ALA A 317 -4.35 1.62 13.80
C ALA A 317 -5.27 2.74 14.33
N PRO A 318 -6.59 2.67 14.07
CA PRO A 318 -7.52 3.63 14.65
C PRO A 318 -7.49 3.60 16.18
N PHE A 319 -7.42 4.78 16.80
CA PHE A 319 -7.61 4.91 18.26
C PHE A 319 -9.09 4.84 18.65
N VAL A 320 -9.99 5.03 17.69
CA VAL A 320 -11.44 4.85 17.84
C VAL A 320 -12.07 4.35 16.55
N THR A 321 -13.08 3.49 16.70
CA THR A 321 -13.90 2.96 15.60
C THR A 321 -15.39 3.12 15.89
N TYR A 322 -16.12 3.40 14.82
CA TYR A 322 -17.55 3.65 14.78
C TYR A 322 -18.23 2.61 13.91
N PHE A 323 -19.05 1.77 14.55
CA PHE A 323 -19.77 0.67 13.90
C PHE A 323 -21.28 0.93 13.94
N PRO A 324 -22.08 0.28 13.08
CA PRO A 324 -23.53 0.35 13.12
C PRO A 324 -24.12 -0.13 14.46
N LYS A 325 -25.41 0.13 14.66
CA LYS A 325 -26.14 -0.35 15.84
C LYS A 325 -26.01 -1.88 15.98
N GLY A 326 -25.76 -2.35 17.20
CA GLY A 326 -25.52 -3.77 17.52
C GLY A 326 -24.08 -4.08 17.90
N PHE A 327 -23.14 -3.19 17.62
CA PHE A 327 -21.74 -3.28 18.04
C PHE A 327 -21.44 -2.36 19.23
N LYS A 328 -20.41 -2.70 20.02
CA LYS A 328 -19.88 -1.82 21.06
C LYS A 328 -19.06 -0.70 20.41
N THR A 329 -19.59 0.52 20.43
CA THR A 329 -18.95 1.71 19.86
C THR A 329 -19.38 2.97 20.61
N PRO A 330 -18.57 4.05 20.67
CA PRO A 330 -18.96 5.27 21.38
C PRO A 330 -20.24 5.93 20.84
N LYS A 331 -20.40 5.91 19.52
CA LYS A 331 -21.57 6.47 18.80
C LYS A 331 -21.86 5.57 17.60
N PRO A 332 -23.09 5.06 17.44
CA PRO A 332 -23.43 4.25 16.28
C PRO A 332 -23.24 5.02 14.97
N LEU A 333 -22.63 4.36 13.98
CA LEU A 333 -22.62 4.79 12.60
C LEU A 333 -24.03 4.66 12.01
N THR A 334 -24.56 5.73 11.43
CA THR A 334 -25.85 5.65 10.72
C THR A 334 -25.61 5.02 9.37
N VAL A 335 -26.34 3.94 9.06
CA VAL A 335 -26.25 3.22 7.77
C VAL A 335 -27.65 3.05 7.20
N ASN A 336 -27.85 3.52 5.98
CA ASN A 336 -29.10 3.44 5.23
C ASN A 336 -28.83 2.84 3.85
N GLY A 337 -29.03 1.52 3.72
CA GLY A 337 -28.61 0.79 2.53
C GLY A 337 -27.09 0.85 2.36
N ASN A 338 -26.63 1.48 1.28
CA ASN A 338 -25.21 1.66 0.98
C ASN A 338 -24.64 3.02 1.42
N ARG A 339 -25.48 3.90 1.97
CA ARG A 339 -25.08 5.21 2.51
C ARG A 339 -24.71 5.09 3.98
N PHE A 340 -23.74 5.91 4.40
CA PHE A 340 -23.38 6.04 5.80
C PHE A 340 -23.08 7.48 6.18
N GLU A 341 -23.25 7.80 7.45
CA GLU A 341 -22.87 9.09 8.01
C GLU A 341 -22.61 9.02 9.52
N ILE A 342 -21.66 9.85 9.97
CA ILE A 342 -21.41 10.11 11.38
C ILE A 342 -20.67 11.43 11.57
N ASP A 343 -21.08 12.20 12.58
CA ASP A 343 -20.30 13.34 13.07
C ASP A 343 -19.39 12.90 14.22
N VAL A 344 -18.09 13.16 14.10
CA VAL A 344 -17.05 12.71 15.03
C VAL A 344 -16.09 13.85 15.41
N PRO A 345 -15.69 13.97 16.68
CA PRO A 345 -14.69 14.94 17.10
C PRO A 345 -13.28 14.48 16.70
N LEU A 346 -12.46 15.42 16.21
CA LEU A 346 -11.03 15.22 15.98
C LEU A 346 -10.26 15.41 17.29
N ASP A 347 -10.34 14.41 18.17
CA ASP A 347 -9.70 14.46 19.48
C ASP A 347 -9.10 13.09 19.90
N ASP A 348 -7.77 13.02 19.85
CA ASP A 348 -6.96 11.97 20.47
C ASP A 348 -6.22 12.55 21.69
N LYS A 349 -6.97 12.77 22.77
CA LYS A 349 -6.48 13.26 24.08
C LYS A 349 -5.79 14.63 23.96
N GLY A 350 -6.38 15.55 23.20
CA GLY A 350 -5.88 16.91 23.01
C GLY A 350 -4.71 17.04 22.04
N ARG A 351 -4.34 15.96 21.31
CA ARG A 351 -3.13 15.94 20.47
C ARG A 351 -3.39 16.38 19.03
N ALA A 352 -2.61 17.35 18.59
CA ALA A 352 -2.47 17.72 17.18
C ALA A 352 -1.70 16.65 16.39
N GLY A 353 -1.76 16.68 15.06
CA GLY A 353 -1.05 15.74 14.20
C GLY A 353 -1.74 15.52 12.86
N ARG A 354 -1.32 14.48 12.15
CA ARG A 354 -2.02 14.01 10.95
C ARG A 354 -3.04 12.96 11.38
N TYR A 355 -4.31 13.25 11.19
CA TYR A 355 -5.40 12.33 11.48
C TYR A 355 -5.73 11.55 10.21
N GLY A 356 -5.94 10.24 10.34
CA GLY A 356 -6.45 9.38 9.28
C GLY A 356 -7.92 9.06 9.52
N VAL A 357 -8.74 9.21 8.48
CA VAL A 357 -10.15 8.81 8.48
C VAL A 357 -10.28 7.59 7.57
N THR A 358 -10.53 6.44 8.18
CA THR A 358 -10.71 5.16 7.49
C THR A 358 -12.17 4.82 7.32
N VAL A 359 -12.52 4.26 6.16
CA VAL A 359 -13.80 3.59 5.93
C VAL A 359 -13.52 2.11 5.76
N TRP A 360 -14.19 1.29 6.55
CA TRP A 360 -14.04 -0.16 6.58
C TRP A 360 -15.25 -0.81 5.93
N ALA A 361 -15.00 -1.90 5.20
CA ALA A 361 -16.04 -2.69 4.55
C ALA A 361 -15.78 -4.18 4.68
N THR A 362 -16.84 -4.97 4.52
CA THR A 362 -16.77 -6.40 4.26
C THR A 362 -16.99 -6.67 2.78
N PHE A 363 -16.58 -7.87 2.34
CA PHE A 363 -16.73 -8.34 0.97
C PHE A 363 -17.45 -9.70 0.95
N PRO A 364 -18.18 -10.04 -0.12
CA PRO A 364 -18.87 -11.32 -0.22
C PRO A 364 -17.90 -12.49 -0.01
N GLY A 365 -18.30 -13.44 0.83
CA GLY A 365 -17.48 -14.62 1.14
C GLY A 365 -16.38 -14.41 2.20
N SER A 366 -16.24 -13.21 2.78
CA SER A 366 -15.33 -12.96 3.90
C SER A 366 -16.01 -12.12 5.00
N LYS A 367 -15.66 -12.40 6.26
CA LYS A 367 -16.05 -11.59 7.42
C LYS A 367 -14.96 -10.58 7.81
N ASP A 368 -13.82 -10.58 7.12
CA ASP A 368 -12.69 -9.72 7.43
C ASP A 368 -13.02 -8.28 7.08
N LEU A 369 -12.70 -7.37 7.99
CA LEU A 369 -12.83 -5.94 7.77
C LEU A 369 -11.65 -5.45 6.95
N GLN A 370 -11.95 -4.70 5.89
CA GLN A 370 -10.97 -4.19 4.94
C GLN A 370 -11.16 -2.69 4.81
N VAL A 371 -10.07 -1.93 4.90
CA VAL A 371 -10.11 -0.50 4.62
C VAL A 371 -10.34 -0.32 3.12
N ILE A 372 -11.29 0.54 2.75
CA ILE A 372 -11.60 0.88 1.34
C ILE A 372 -11.45 2.38 1.05
N SER A 373 -11.19 3.17 2.09
CA SER A 373 -10.84 4.59 1.99
C SER A 373 -9.95 4.95 3.17
N LEU A 374 -8.87 5.68 2.92
CA LEU A 374 -8.06 6.32 3.94
C LEU A 374 -7.76 7.75 3.49
N ARG A 375 -8.30 8.72 4.23
CA ARG A 375 -8.14 10.15 3.93
C ARG A 375 -7.50 10.87 5.11
N THR A 376 -6.63 11.84 4.86
CA THR A 376 -5.88 12.52 5.92
C THR A 376 -6.35 13.95 6.17
N ILE A 377 -6.30 14.39 7.43
CA ILE A 377 -6.57 15.77 7.86
C ILE A 377 -5.39 16.26 8.68
N THR A 378 -4.90 17.47 8.43
CA THR A 378 -3.95 18.14 9.33
C THR A 378 -4.70 18.78 10.49
N VAL A 379 -4.46 18.30 11.71
CA VAL A 379 -5.12 18.82 12.92
C VAL A 379 -4.13 19.60 13.77
N GLU A 380 -4.42 20.87 13.99
CA GLU A 380 -3.60 21.81 14.74
C GLU A 380 -4.11 21.98 16.18
N LYS A 381 -3.26 22.49 17.09
CA LYS A 381 -3.72 22.86 18.43
C LYS A 381 -4.73 24.02 18.35
N LYS A 382 -5.62 24.11 19.34
CA LYS A 382 -6.63 25.17 19.40
C LYS A 382 -6.04 26.57 19.36
#